data_AF-A0A6A2ZIL6-F1
#
_entry.id   AF-A0A6A2ZIL6-F1
#
_cell.length_a   1.000
_cell.length_b   1.000
_cell.length_c   1.000
_cell.angle_alpha   90.00
_cell.angle_beta   90.00
_cell.angle_gamma   90.00
#
_symmetry.space_group_name_H-M   'P 1'
#
loop_
_entity.id
_entity.type
_entity.pdbx_description
1 polymer ?
#
loop_
_entity_poly.entity_id
_entity_poly.type
_entity_poly.pdbx_seq_one_letter_code
_entity_poly.pdbx_strand_id
1 'polypeptide(L)'
;MLEPLVNEVESRFSLRKWLLNFDTSSFELSCELVFQVNVPKTKKTYCKSKECMKHTLHKVTQYKKGKDSLAAQGKRRYDRKQSGYGGQTKPVFHKKAKTTKKIVLRLQCQGCKHVSQHPIKRCKHFEIGGDKKGKGTSLF
;
A
#
# COMPACT_ATOMS: atom_id res chain seq x y z
N MET A 1 9.03 -45.59 -27.62
CA MET A 1 8.19 -45.36 -28.81
C MET A 1 6.81 -44.96 -28.32
N LEU A 2 6.17 -43.91 -28.84
CA LEU A 2 6.66 -42.82 -29.71
C LEU A 2 5.81 -41.56 -29.40
N GLU A 3 6.11 -40.42 -30.01
CA GLU A 3 5.33 -39.17 -29.89
C GLU A 3 4.01 -39.24 -30.69
N PRO A 4 3.07 -38.30 -30.50
CA PRO A 4 3.07 -37.06 -31.33
C PRO A 4 3.30 -35.78 -30.50
N LEU A 5 4.01 -34.72 -30.95
CA LEU A 5 4.06 -34.06 -32.28
C LEU A 5 2.72 -33.41 -32.66
N VAL A 6 2.42 -32.20 -32.17
CA VAL A 6 2.63 -30.84 -32.76
C VAL A 6 1.73 -30.47 -33.95
N ASN A 7 1.33 -29.19 -33.99
CA ASN A 7 1.17 -28.23 -35.11
C ASN A 7 0.69 -28.74 -36.51
N GLU A 8 -0.07 -28.02 -37.34
CA GLU A 8 -0.64 -26.64 -37.34
C GLU A 8 -1.94 -26.66 -38.22
N VAL A 9 -2.50 -25.67 -38.93
CA VAL A 9 -2.15 -24.30 -39.40
C VAL A 9 -3.43 -23.42 -39.39
N GLU A 10 -3.31 -22.10 -39.50
CA GLU A 10 -4.43 -21.14 -39.60
C GLU A 10 -5.19 -21.17 -40.95
N SER A 11 -6.48 -20.76 -40.95
CA SER A 11 -7.21 -20.16 -42.08
C SER A 11 -8.67 -19.88 -41.68
N ARG A 12 -9.34 -18.76 -41.96
CA ARG A 12 -8.99 -17.44 -42.55
C ARG A 12 -10.12 -16.46 -42.17
N PHE A 13 -9.80 -15.24 -41.74
CA PHE A 13 -10.52 -14.05 -42.22
C PHE A 13 -9.60 -12.82 -42.10
N SER A 14 -9.55 -11.99 -43.15
CA SER A 14 -8.41 -11.09 -43.37
C SER A 14 -8.83 -9.71 -43.86
N LEU A 15 -7.92 -8.74 -43.68
CA LEU A 15 -7.89 -7.40 -44.27
C LEU A 15 -9.01 -6.41 -43.90
N ARG A 16 -8.69 -5.59 -42.88
CA ARG A 16 -8.76 -4.10 -42.84
C ARG A 16 -8.15 -3.69 -41.49
N LYS A 17 -6.82 -3.66 -41.31
CA LYS A 17 -5.86 -2.74 -41.94
C LYS A 17 -6.43 -1.34 -42.14
N TRP A 18 -6.70 -0.65 -41.03
CA TRP A 18 -6.70 0.81 -41.01
C TRP A 18 -5.40 1.26 -40.34
N LEU A 19 -4.48 1.82 -41.14
CA LEU A 19 -3.25 2.43 -40.64
C LEU A 19 -3.52 3.89 -40.34
N LEU A 20 -3.61 4.23 -39.05
CA LEU A 20 -3.13 5.51 -38.57
C LEU A 20 -2.06 5.23 -37.51
N ASN A 21 -0.83 5.62 -37.81
CA ASN A 21 0.22 5.73 -36.81
C ASN A 21 -0.17 6.88 -35.90
N PHE A 22 -0.64 6.59 -34.68
CA PHE A 22 -0.81 7.59 -33.65
C PHE A 22 0.30 7.41 -32.62
N ASP A 23 1.24 8.35 -32.62
CA ASP A 23 2.49 8.28 -31.87
C ASP A 23 2.25 8.23 -30.35
N THR A 24 2.28 7.02 -29.78
CA THR A 24 2.21 6.79 -28.32
C THR A 24 3.54 7.12 -27.61
N SER A 25 4.43 7.86 -28.28
CA SER A 25 5.72 8.36 -27.82
C SER A 25 5.64 9.68 -27.04
N SER A 26 4.54 10.44 -27.18
CA SER A 26 4.47 11.86 -26.76
C SER A 26 3.55 12.15 -25.55
N PHE A 27 2.99 11.13 -24.89
CA PHE A 27 2.08 11.33 -23.74
C PHE A 27 2.70 11.08 -22.35
N GLU A 28 4.02 10.88 -22.26
CA GLU A 28 4.77 10.73 -20.99
C GLU A 28 4.95 12.07 -20.21
N LEU A 29 4.66 13.23 -20.81
CA LEU A 29 4.78 14.54 -20.16
C LEU A 29 3.43 15.24 -19.91
N SER A 30 2.62 14.70 -18.99
CA SER A 30 1.73 15.56 -18.18
C SER A 30 1.29 14.90 -16.86
N CYS A 31 1.07 15.77 -15.86
CA CYS A 31 0.31 15.46 -14.64
C CYS A 31 0.90 14.48 -13.59
N GLU A 32 2.20 14.56 -13.30
CA GLU A 32 2.69 14.35 -11.91
C GLU A 32 2.28 15.55 -11.02
N LEU A 33 0.98 15.87 -10.97
CA LEU A 33 0.42 16.72 -9.92
C LEU A 33 0.39 15.89 -8.63
N VAL A 34 1.53 15.91 -7.91
CA VAL A 34 1.73 15.13 -6.70
C VAL A 34 0.80 15.63 -5.60
N PHE A 35 -0.36 14.98 -5.45
CA PHE A 35 -1.30 15.18 -4.35
C PHE A 35 -0.70 14.66 -3.03
N GLN A 36 0.22 15.46 -2.48
CA GLN A 36 0.88 15.29 -1.18
C GLN A 36 -0.17 15.31 -0.05
N VAL A 37 -0.28 14.20 0.67
CA VAL A 37 -1.28 14.03 1.74
C VAL A 37 -0.69 14.42 3.09
N ASN A 38 -0.99 15.66 3.51
CA ASN A 38 -0.66 16.19 4.83
C ASN A 38 -1.73 15.79 5.86
N VAL A 39 -1.31 15.27 7.02
CA VAL A 39 -2.16 15.00 8.17
C VAL A 39 -1.62 15.72 9.41
N PRO A 40 -2.42 16.48 10.18
CA PRO A 40 -1.92 17.22 11.32
C PRO A 40 -1.36 16.32 12.44
N LYS A 41 -0.30 16.78 13.10
CA LYS A 41 0.36 16.12 14.27
C LYS A 41 -0.59 15.89 15.45
N THR A 42 -1.67 16.66 15.54
CA THR A 42 -2.73 16.53 16.57
C THR A 42 -4.13 16.54 15.93
N LYS A 43 -5.05 15.74 16.48
CA LYS A 43 -6.45 15.67 16.03
C LYS A 43 -7.39 15.57 17.24
N LYS A 44 -8.47 16.36 17.27
CA LYS A 44 -9.61 16.10 18.18
C LYS A 44 -10.44 14.95 17.59
N THR A 45 -10.71 13.92 18.38
CA THR A 45 -11.55 12.77 17.98
C THR A 45 -12.12 12.06 19.21
N TYR A 46 -13.19 11.29 19.04
CA TYR A 46 -13.81 10.51 20.10
C TYR A 46 -12.85 9.46 20.67
N CYS A 47 -12.66 9.44 21.99
CA CYS A 47 -11.85 8.43 22.66
C CYS A 47 -12.73 7.28 23.19
N LYS A 48 -12.46 6.06 22.70
CA LYS A 48 -13.19 4.83 23.07
C LYS A 48 -12.85 4.25 24.46
N SER A 49 -11.95 4.88 25.24
CA SER A 49 -11.68 4.44 26.61
C SER A 49 -12.87 4.75 27.53
N LYS A 50 -13.24 3.80 28.39
CA LYS A 50 -14.28 3.95 29.43
C LYS A 50 -14.05 5.17 30.33
N GLU A 51 -12.79 5.51 30.59
CA GLU A 51 -12.36 6.66 31.40
C GLU A 51 -12.62 8.03 30.73
N CYS A 52 -12.80 8.05 29.41
CA CYS A 52 -12.90 9.28 28.64
C CYS A 52 -14.28 9.46 28.02
N MET A 53 -14.72 8.51 27.19
CA MET A 53 -15.99 8.51 26.44
C MET A 53 -16.37 9.85 25.77
N LYS A 54 -15.37 10.67 25.42
CA LYS A 54 -15.53 12.05 24.94
C LYS A 54 -14.51 12.42 23.87
N HIS A 55 -14.73 13.54 23.20
CA HIS A 55 -13.81 14.08 22.20
C HIS A 55 -12.58 14.69 22.87
N THR A 56 -11.41 14.09 22.68
CA THR A 56 -10.14 14.53 23.27
C THR A 56 -9.07 14.79 22.21
N LEU A 57 -8.04 15.54 22.58
CA LEU A 57 -6.84 15.70 21.76
C LEU A 57 -6.06 14.38 21.71
N HIS A 58 -5.77 13.92 20.50
CA HIS A 58 -4.94 12.77 20.22
C HIS A 58 -3.68 13.21 19.47
N LYS A 59 -2.52 12.70 19.88
CA LYS A 59 -1.28 12.75 19.10
C LYS A 59 -1.40 11.77 17.93
N VAL A 60 -1.03 12.23 16.73
CA VAL A 60 -1.11 11.46 15.49
C VAL A 60 0.29 10.98 15.12
N THR A 61 0.44 9.67 14.95
CA THR A 61 1.72 9.05 14.55
C THR A 61 1.48 8.04 13.42
N GLN A 62 2.50 7.80 12.59
CA GLN A 62 2.42 6.74 11.57
C GLN A 62 2.59 5.37 12.23
N TYR A 63 1.73 4.41 11.91
CA TYR A 63 1.94 3.02 12.32
C TYR A 63 3.16 2.44 11.57
N LYS A 64 4.13 1.91 12.34
CA LYS A 64 5.23 1.09 11.83
C LYS A 64 4.98 -0.36 12.23
N LYS A 65 5.23 -1.32 11.32
CA LYS A 65 5.24 -2.75 11.66
C LYS A 65 6.43 -3.04 12.59
N GLY A 66 6.20 -3.77 13.68
CA GLY A 66 7.29 -4.29 14.53
C GLY A 66 8.03 -5.47 13.90
N LYS A 67 9.09 -5.92 14.59
CA LYS A 67 9.78 -7.20 14.30
C LYS A 67 8.81 -8.37 14.52
N ASP A 68 8.80 -9.34 13.61
CA ASP A 68 7.99 -10.55 13.76
C ASP A 68 8.54 -11.46 14.88
N SER A 69 7.66 -12.02 15.70
CA SER A 69 8.04 -12.86 16.85
C SER A 69 8.24 -14.33 16.46
N LEU A 70 9.35 -14.92 16.92
CA LEU A 70 9.69 -16.33 16.68
C LEU A 70 8.79 -17.30 17.47
N ALA A 71 8.32 -16.90 18.65
CA ALA A 71 7.47 -17.74 19.51
C ALA A 71 6.05 -17.97 18.95
N ALA A 72 5.63 -17.18 17.96
CA ALA A 72 4.33 -17.29 17.31
C ALA A 72 4.13 -18.69 16.72
N GLN A 73 2.96 -19.30 16.95
CA GLN A 73 2.66 -20.69 16.54
C GLN A 73 2.89 -20.92 15.04
N GLY A 74 2.55 -19.95 14.19
CA GLY A 74 2.77 -20.01 12.75
C GLY A 74 4.25 -20.05 12.35
N LYS A 75 5.13 -19.31 13.07
CA LYS A 75 6.58 -19.30 12.83
C LYS A 75 7.22 -20.59 13.33
N ARG A 76 6.91 -21.04 14.56
CA ARG A 76 7.32 -22.37 15.06
C ARG A 76 6.90 -23.52 14.13
N ARG A 77 5.69 -23.46 13.55
CA ARG A 77 5.20 -24.44 12.57
C ARG A 77 5.93 -24.33 11.22
N TYR A 78 6.26 -23.13 10.76
CA TYR A 78 7.05 -22.92 9.55
C TYR A 78 8.45 -23.53 9.72
N ASP A 79 9.13 -23.19 10.80
CA ASP A 79 10.54 -23.58 11.02
C ASP A 79 10.68 -25.10 11.17
N ARG A 80 9.75 -25.76 11.87
CA ARG A 80 9.68 -27.23 11.94
C ARG A 80 9.26 -27.90 10.62
N LYS A 81 8.64 -27.18 9.67
CA LYS A 81 8.43 -27.71 8.31
C LYS A 81 9.67 -27.47 7.44
N GLN A 82 10.45 -26.43 7.74
CA GLN A 82 11.59 -26.00 6.94
C GLN A 82 12.91 -26.68 7.33
N SER A 83 12.96 -27.37 8.48
CA SER A 83 14.07 -28.21 8.93
C SER A 83 14.11 -29.56 8.20
N GLY A 84 15.29 -29.95 7.73
CA GLY A 84 15.53 -31.20 6.99
C GLY A 84 15.79 -30.95 5.49
N TYR A 85 15.72 -32.02 4.70
CA TYR A 85 15.87 -31.96 3.24
C TYR A 85 14.52 -31.64 2.56
N GLY A 86 14.56 -31.15 1.32
CA GLY A 86 13.35 -30.82 0.52
C GLY A 86 13.16 -29.33 0.18
N GLY A 87 14.10 -28.45 0.53
CA GLY A 87 14.13 -27.07 0.04
C GLY A 87 12.99 -26.19 0.59
N GLN A 88 12.52 -25.22 -0.21
CA GLN A 88 11.58 -24.18 0.25
C GLN A 88 10.15 -24.72 0.38
N THR A 89 9.68 -24.92 1.61
CA THR A 89 8.47 -25.74 1.89
C THR A 89 7.12 -24.99 1.84
N LYS A 90 7.13 -23.71 1.46
CA LYS A 90 5.96 -22.82 1.32
C LYS A 90 6.14 -21.84 0.14
N PRO A 91 5.08 -21.45 -0.58
CA PRO A 91 5.20 -20.57 -1.73
C PRO A 91 5.70 -19.17 -1.36
N VAL A 92 6.63 -18.64 -2.15
CA VAL A 92 7.12 -17.25 -2.07
C VAL A 92 6.36 -16.40 -3.08
N PHE A 93 5.92 -15.19 -2.68
CA PHE A 93 5.10 -14.34 -3.53
C PHE A 93 5.94 -13.33 -4.33
N HIS A 94 6.15 -13.61 -5.62
CA HIS A 94 7.00 -12.81 -6.50
C HIS A 94 6.27 -11.69 -7.25
N LYS A 95 5.03 -11.91 -7.71
CA LYS A 95 4.29 -11.01 -8.64
C LYS A 95 3.63 -9.81 -7.93
N LYS A 96 4.46 -8.90 -7.37
CA LYS A 96 4.04 -7.71 -6.59
C LYS A 96 3.47 -6.55 -7.44
N ALA A 97 2.18 -6.58 -7.73
CA ALA A 97 1.52 -5.56 -8.58
C ALA A 97 1.13 -4.22 -7.90
N LYS A 98 1.33 -4.02 -6.58
CA LYS A 98 0.92 -2.78 -5.88
C LYS A 98 2.14 -2.04 -5.32
N THR A 99 2.39 -0.84 -5.85
CA THR A 99 3.50 0.06 -5.48
C THR A 99 3.32 0.67 -4.09
N THR A 100 2.11 1.17 -3.78
CA THR A 100 1.81 1.88 -2.52
C THR A 100 1.10 0.99 -1.49
N LYS A 101 1.28 1.29 -0.21
CA LYS A 101 0.61 0.63 0.94
C LYS A 101 -0.56 1.49 1.43
N LYS A 102 -1.53 0.90 2.14
CA LYS A 102 -2.49 1.70 2.94
C LYS A 102 -1.74 2.22 4.17
N ILE A 103 -1.77 3.53 4.40
CA ILE A 103 -1.12 4.14 5.57
C ILE A 103 -2.12 4.10 6.73
N VAL A 104 -1.67 3.68 7.91
CA VAL A 104 -2.48 3.61 9.12
C VAL A 104 -1.97 4.63 10.12
N LEU A 105 -2.86 5.50 10.60
CA LEU A 105 -2.58 6.41 11.70
C LEU A 105 -2.74 5.66 13.02
N ARG A 106 -1.78 5.86 13.93
CA ARG A 106 -1.86 5.52 15.35
C ARG A 106 -2.23 6.81 16.10
N LEU A 107 -3.46 6.86 16.62
CA LEU A 107 -4.02 7.99 17.36
C LEU A 107 -3.92 7.68 18.86
N GLN A 108 -3.18 8.50 19.61
CA GLN A 108 -2.97 8.31 21.06
C GLN A 108 -3.61 9.45 21.86
N CYS A 109 -4.63 9.13 22.67
CA CYS A 109 -5.28 10.09 23.57
C CYS A 109 -4.27 10.68 24.57
N GLN A 110 -4.36 11.98 24.87
CA GLN A 110 -3.45 12.61 25.85
C GLN A 110 -3.82 12.34 27.32
N GLY A 111 -5.08 12.01 27.64
CA GLY A 111 -5.51 11.61 28.98
C GLY A 111 -5.18 10.14 29.26
N CYS A 112 -6.12 9.25 28.96
CA CYS A 112 -6.04 7.81 29.19
C CYS A 112 -4.94 7.04 28.43
N LYS A 113 -4.11 7.72 27.61
CA LYS A 113 -3.06 7.11 26.75
C LYS A 113 -3.56 6.03 25.75
N HIS A 114 -4.86 5.75 25.70
CA HIS A 114 -5.48 4.76 24.82
C HIS A 114 -5.14 5.03 23.34
N VAL A 115 -4.94 3.94 22.60
CA VAL A 115 -4.48 3.96 21.21
C VAL A 115 -5.54 3.38 20.29
N SER A 116 -5.99 4.18 19.33
CA SER A 116 -6.88 3.74 18.25
C SER A 116 -6.17 3.81 16.89
N GLN A 117 -6.45 2.85 16.01
CA GLN A 117 -5.91 2.80 14.65
C GLN A 117 -6.92 3.32 13.63
N HIS A 118 -6.45 4.10 12.64
CA HIS A 118 -7.31 4.64 11.58
C HIS A 118 -6.62 4.50 10.20
N PRO A 119 -7.10 3.60 9.31
CA PRO A 119 -6.54 3.41 7.99
C PRO A 119 -7.01 4.49 7.00
N ILE A 120 -6.09 5.04 6.22
CA ILE A 120 -6.36 5.97 5.12
C ILE A 120 -6.41 5.19 3.78
N LYS A 121 -6.91 5.84 2.72
CA LYS A 121 -6.71 5.41 1.33
C LYS A 121 -5.19 5.25 1.01
N ARG A 122 -4.84 4.68 -0.15
CA ARG A 122 -3.42 4.57 -0.56
C ARG A 122 -2.92 5.91 -1.08
N CYS A 123 -1.67 6.25 -0.76
CA CYS A 123 -1.01 7.50 -1.17
C CYS A 123 0.40 7.16 -1.69
N LYS A 124 0.94 7.93 -2.65
CA LYS A 124 2.38 7.90 -2.97
C LYS A 124 3.17 8.62 -1.86
N HIS A 125 2.91 9.92 -1.70
CA HIS A 125 3.56 10.80 -0.73
C HIS A 125 2.62 11.11 0.44
N PHE A 126 3.17 11.14 1.65
CA PHE A 126 2.42 11.33 2.89
C PHE A 126 3.33 11.93 3.97
N GLU A 127 2.81 12.93 4.68
CA GLU A 127 3.54 13.66 5.71
C GLU A 127 2.67 13.91 6.95
N ILE A 128 3.30 14.11 8.11
CA ILE A 128 2.60 14.38 9.36
C ILE A 128 2.98 15.78 9.85
N GLY A 129 2.05 16.73 9.66
CA GLY A 129 2.18 18.13 10.05
C GLY A 129 3.28 18.86 9.29
N GLY A 130 3.25 18.76 7.96
CA GLY A 130 3.79 19.82 7.11
C GLY A 130 2.88 21.04 7.13
N ASP A 131 3.25 22.09 6.41
CA ASP A 131 2.55 23.37 6.48
C ASP A 131 1.19 23.38 5.79
N LYS A 132 0.35 24.34 6.18
CA LYS A 132 -0.96 24.57 5.54
C LYS A 132 -0.73 25.36 4.26
N LYS A 133 -1.17 24.82 3.12
CA LYS A 133 -1.15 25.56 1.85
C LYS A 133 -1.89 26.89 2.00
N GLY A 134 -1.24 27.98 1.63
CA GLY A 134 -1.78 29.33 1.73
C GLY A 134 -3.00 29.57 0.84
N LYS A 135 -3.82 30.57 1.17
CA LYS A 135 -4.92 31.01 0.31
C LYS A 135 -4.41 31.98 -0.75
N GLY A 136 -4.00 31.46 -1.91
CA GLY A 136 -3.84 32.27 -3.14
C GLY A 136 -2.78 33.36 -3.10
N THR A 137 -1.73 33.22 -2.27
CA THR A 137 -0.51 34.03 -2.43
C THR A 137 0.12 33.73 -3.79
N SER A 138 0.56 34.76 -4.50
CA SER A 138 1.19 34.65 -5.83
C SER A 138 2.42 33.73 -5.79
N LEU A 139 2.66 33.02 -6.89
CA LEU A 139 3.81 32.14 -7.05
C LEU A 139 5.09 32.96 -7.28
N PHE A 140 5.86 33.13 -6.22
CA PHE A 140 7.25 33.58 -6.17
C PHE A 140 7.99 32.72 -5.13
#